data_AF-A0A357C6H5-F1
#
_entry.id   AF-A0A357C6H5-F1
#
_cell.length_a   1.000
_cell.length_b   1.000
_cell.length_c   1.000
_cell.angle_alpha   90.00
_cell.angle_beta   90.00
_cell.angle_gamma   90.00
#
_symmetry.space_group_name_H-M   'P 1'
#
loop_
_entity.id
_entity.type
_entity.pdbx_description
1 polymer ?
#
loop_
_entity_poly.entity_id
_entity_poly.type
_entity_poly.pdbx_seq_one_letter_code
_entity_poly.pdbx_strand_id
1 'polypeptide(L)'
;MRDPEKDNILLRKGREINSLKLQLQEAKELATIKEKVLKAELKEKEKLYKELTKKLEDIQAKGFEIRVLKALNEIIATASRYLSLSDILAPTLKAVIESLETLEETEGRKVKITGGVFLLNEETCELFLASSYGISLKALGCQGNVALGDCICGLAAQSGQVNAAPYCLADPGHTRKPSFPPKEDHAHINIPLKSGDKVFGVIFLHFSPPGYQP
;
A
#
# COMPACT_ATOMS: atom_id res chain seq x y z
N MET A 1 94.66 21.55 -6.61
CA MET A 1 93.77 22.59 -6.05
C MET A 1 92.35 22.27 -6.52
N ARG A 2 91.38 22.12 -5.60
CA ARG A 2 89.96 22.00 -5.99
C ARG A 2 89.49 23.36 -6.51
N ASP A 3 88.70 23.33 -7.58
CA ASP A 3 88.16 24.51 -8.27
C ASP A 3 86.81 24.90 -7.63
N PRO A 4 86.79 25.95 -6.79
CA PRO A 4 85.61 26.32 -6.01
C PRO A 4 84.42 26.79 -6.86
N GLU A 5 84.63 27.21 -8.11
CA GLU A 5 83.54 27.61 -9.00
C GLU A 5 82.76 26.41 -9.53
N LYS A 6 83.45 25.32 -9.89
CA LYS A 6 82.79 24.07 -10.31
C LYS A 6 81.97 23.43 -9.19
N ASP A 7 82.51 23.42 -7.97
CA ASP A 7 81.80 22.89 -6.81
C ASP A 7 80.52 23.71 -6.49
N ASN A 8 80.55 25.02 -6.69
CA ASN A 8 79.40 25.91 -6.47
C ASN A 8 78.29 25.74 -7.53
N ILE A 9 78.65 25.50 -8.80
CA ILE A 9 77.70 25.20 -9.88
C ILE A 9 77.00 23.84 -9.65
N LEU A 10 77.76 22.82 -9.22
CA LEU A 10 77.23 21.51 -8.86
C LEU A 10 76.27 21.60 -7.66
N LEU A 11 76.60 22.41 -6.65
CA LEU A 11 75.73 22.68 -5.51
C LEU A 11 74.43 23.39 -5.92
N ARG A 12 74.48 24.38 -6.81
CA ARG A 12 73.27 25.05 -7.33
C ARG A 12 72.37 24.09 -8.11
N LYS A 13 72.95 23.32 -9.05
CA LYS A 13 72.20 22.31 -9.82
C LYS A 13 71.59 21.23 -8.92
N GLY A 14 72.31 20.79 -7.89
CA GLY A 14 71.79 19.83 -6.91
C GLY A 14 70.59 20.36 -6.12
N ARG A 15 70.61 21.65 -5.73
CA ARG A 15 69.47 22.30 -5.07
C ARG A 15 68.26 22.42 -5.99
N GLU A 16 68.49 22.77 -7.25
CA GLU A 16 67.43 22.93 -8.27
C GLU A 16 66.76 21.59 -8.61
N ILE A 17 67.54 20.52 -8.76
CA ILE A 17 67.03 19.15 -8.95
C ILE A 17 66.20 18.70 -7.74
N ASN A 18 66.64 18.99 -6.51
CA ASN A 18 65.87 18.64 -5.32
C ASN A 18 64.56 19.43 -5.22
N SER A 19 64.56 20.71 -5.60
CA SER A 19 63.35 21.53 -5.67
C SER A 19 62.34 20.97 -6.69
N LEU A 20 62.81 20.58 -7.88
CA LEU A 20 61.96 20.00 -8.91
C LEU A 20 61.42 18.63 -8.53
N LYS A 21 62.20 17.81 -7.82
CA LYS A 21 61.73 16.52 -7.27
C LYS A 21 60.61 16.72 -6.26
N LEU A 22 60.71 17.73 -5.40
CA LEU A 22 59.68 18.05 -4.41
C LEU A 22 58.38 18.48 -5.10
N GLN A 23 58.45 19.39 -6.08
CA GLN A 23 57.26 19.81 -6.84
C GLN A 23 56.62 18.64 -7.61
N LEU A 24 57.44 17.73 -8.16
CA LEU A 24 56.94 16.53 -8.84
C LEU A 24 56.23 15.57 -7.86
N GLN A 25 56.72 15.47 -6.62
CA GLN A 25 56.10 14.68 -5.56
C GLN A 25 54.72 15.26 -5.19
N GLU A 26 54.66 16.56 -4.93
CA GLU A 26 53.41 17.28 -4.61
C GLU A 26 52.37 17.15 -5.73
N ALA A 27 52.80 17.29 -7.00
CA ALA A 27 51.92 17.14 -8.14
C ALA A 27 51.32 15.72 -8.26
N LYS A 28 52.10 14.68 -7.92
CA LYS A 28 51.62 13.29 -7.90
C LYS A 28 50.63 13.03 -6.78
N GLU A 29 50.88 13.58 -5.59
CA GLU A 29 49.97 13.48 -4.46
C GLU A 29 48.64 14.18 -4.77
N LEU A 30 48.70 15.38 -5.35
CA LEU A 30 47.52 16.14 -5.77
C LEU A 30 46.70 15.38 -6.83
N ALA A 31 47.37 14.78 -7.83
CA ALA A 31 46.70 13.97 -8.85
C ALA A 31 45.99 12.75 -8.24
N THR A 32 46.62 12.10 -7.27
CA THR A 32 46.06 10.93 -6.57
C THR A 32 44.81 11.32 -5.75
N ILE A 33 44.83 12.47 -5.07
CA ILE A 33 43.67 12.98 -4.33
C ILE A 33 42.53 13.30 -5.30
N LYS A 34 42.85 13.97 -6.42
CA LYS A 34 41.85 14.36 -7.43
C LYS A 34 41.17 13.15 -8.05
N GLU A 35 41.91 12.07 -8.32
CA GLU A 35 41.35 10.81 -8.82
C GLU A 35 40.40 10.15 -7.80
N LYS A 36 40.76 10.17 -6.51
CA LYS A 36 39.91 9.62 -5.44
C LYS A 36 38.60 10.39 -5.29
N VAL A 37 38.66 11.72 -5.34
CA VAL A 37 37.46 12.59 -5.29
C VAL A 37 36.55 12.31 -6.48
N LEU A 38 37.12 12.29 -7.70
CA LEU A 38 36.34 12.03 -8.91
C LEU A 38 35.64 10.66 -8.88
N LYS A 39 36.33 9.61 -8.40
CA LYS A 39 35.73 8.28 -8.22
C LYS A 39 34.60 8.27 -7.19
N ALA A 40 34.74 9.02 -6.10
CA ALA A 40 33.68 9.14 -5.09
C ALA A 40 32.43 9.83 -5.67
N GLU A 41 32.61 10.94 -6.38
CA GLU A 41 31.53 11.68 -7.05
C GLU A 41 30.81 10.81 -8.09
N LEU A 42 31.57 10.05 -8.90
CA LEU A 42 30.98 9.14 -9.89
C LEU A 42 30.10 8.07 -9.24
N LYS A 43 30.58 7.48 -8.15
CA LYS A 43 29.85 6.45 -7.40
C LYS A 43 28.58 6.99 -6.75
N GLU A 44 28.63 8.22 -6.24
CA GLU A 44 27.46 8.91 -5.70
C GLU A 44 26.43 9.21 -6.78
N LYS A 45 26.88 9.69 -7.94
CA LYS A 45 26.02 9.96 -9.10
C LYS A 45 25.35 8.68 -9.61
N GLU A 46 26.09 7.58 -9.72
CA GLU A 46 25.54 6.27 -10.11
C GLU A 46 24.46 5.77 -9.14
N LYS A 47 24.68 5.95 -7.83
CA LYS A 47 23.68 5.60 -6.81
C LYS A 47 22.41 6.43 -7.00
N LEU A 48 22.56 7.74 -7.20
CA LEU A 48 21.43 8.64 -7.42
C LEU A 48 20.66 8.28 -8.69
N TYR A 49 21.35 7.96 -9.80
CA TYR A 49 20.71 7.51 -11.03
C TYR A 49 19.88 6.23 -10.82
N LYS A 50 20.40 5.25 -10.08
CA LYS A 50 19.66 4.01 -9.78
C LYS A 50 18.38 4.29 -8.97
N GLU A 51 18.48 5.15 -7.96
CA GLU A 51 17.30 5.55 -7.17
C GLU A 51 16.26 6.30 -8.02
N LEU A 52 16.71 7.16 -8.94
CA LEU A 52 15.84 7.91 -9.83
C LEU A 52 15.09 6.99 -10.80
N THR A 53 15.77 6.02 -11.41
CA THR A 53 15.16 5.04 -12.33
C THR A 53 14.11 4.22 -11.61
N LYS A 54 14.41 3.72 -10.40
CA LYS A 54 13.43 2.97 -9.61
C LYS A 54 12.19 3.80 -9.29
N LYS A 55 12.36 5.05 -8.88
CA LYS A 55 11.22 5.95 -8.63
C LYS A 55 10.40 6.22 -9.90
N LEU A 56 11.04 6.30 -11.05
CA LEU A 56 10.35 6.49 -12.33
C LEU A 56 9.47 5.28 -12.66
N GLU A 57 9.98 4.07 -12.47
CA GLU A 57 9.22 2.82 -12.62
C GLU A 57 8.02 2.79 -11.67
N ASP A 58 8.22 3.12 -10.39
CA ASP A 58 7.12 3.20 -9.40
C ASP A 58 6.04 4.23 -9.79
N ILE A 59 6.45 5.40 -10.30
CA ILE A 59 5.53 6.44 -10.76
C ILE A 59 4.74 5.96 -11.99
N GLN A 60 5.39 5.27 -12.91
CA GLN A 60 4.75 4.73 -14.10
C GLN A 60 3.72 3.64 -13.75
N ALA A 61 4.07 2.73 -12.82
CA ALA A 61 3.16 1.70 -12.32
C ALA A 61 1.92 2.33 -11.64
N LYS A 62 2.13 3.29 -10.74
CA LYS A 62 1.01 4.03 -10.11
C LYS A 62 0.18 4.81 -11.12
N GLY A 63 0.82 5.40 -12.12
CA GLY A 63 0.13 6.11 -13.19
C GLY A 63 -0.77 5.19 -14.02
N PHE A 64 -0.39 3.92 -14.19
CA PHE A 64 -1.23 2.91 -14.82
C PHE A 64 -2.45 2.55 -13.94
N GLU A 65 -2.24 2.28 -12.65
CA GLU A 65 -3.33 2.01 -11.70
C GLU A 65 -4.37 3.13 -11.66
N ILE A 66 -3.92 4.39 -11.60
CA ILE A 66 -4.80 5.57 -11.61
C ILE A 66 -5.65 5.62 -12.89
N ARG A 67 -5.08 5.29 -14.04
CA ARG A 67 -5.82 5.25 -15.32
C ARG A 67 -6.87 4.15 -15.33
N VAL A 68 -6.53 2.97 -14.83
CA VAL A 68 -7.48 1.85 -14.71
C VAL A 68 -8.64 2.24 -13.78
N LEU A 69 -8.34 2.80 -12.61
CA LEU A 69 -9.37 3.26 -11.67
C LEU A 69 -10.27 4.34 -12.28
N LYS A 70 -9.71 5.27 -13.05
CA LYS A 70 -10.49 6.31 -13.73
C LYS A 70 -11.45 5.71 -14.77
N ALA A 71 -10.96 4.80 -15.61
CA ALA A 71 -11.78 4.12 -16.61
C ALA A 71 -12.91 3.31 -15.94
N LEU A 72 -12.60 2.61 -14.85
CA LEU A 72 -13.56 1.84 -14.08
C LEU A 72 -14.63 2.75 -13.46
N ASN A 73 -14.24 3.92 -12.94
CA ASN A 73 -15.17 4.90 -12.41
C ASN A 73 -16.09 5.51 -13.48
N GLU A 74 -15.58 5.76 -14.69
CA GLU A 74 -16.39 6.25 -15.83
C GLU A 74 -17.41 5.20 -16.31
N ILE A 75 -17.03 3.92 -16.32
CA ILE A 75 -17.93 2.80 -16.60
C ILE A 75 -19.02 2.73 -15.53
N ILE A 76 -18.65 2.78 -14.25
CA ILE A 76 -19.61 2.80 -13.13
C ILE A 76 -20.56 3.99 -13.25
N ALA A 77 -20.04 5.20 -13.51
CA ALA A 77 -20.87 6.40 -13.64
C ALA A 77 -21.84 6.32 -14.83
N THR A 78 -21.45 5.65 -15.90
CA THR A 78 -22.30 5.43 -17.07
C THR A 78 -23.35 4.34 -16.80
N ALA A 79 -22.97 3.23 -16.19
CA ALA A 79 -23.89 2.19 -15.77
C ALA A 79 -24.93 2.73 -14.77
N SER A 80 -24.49 3.55 -13.82
CA SER A 80 -25.33 4.18 -12.78
C SER A 80 -26.37 5.16 -13.33
N ARG A 81 -26.20 5.64 -14.58
CA ARG A 81 -27.22 6.48 -15.24
C ARG A 81 -28.41 5.68 -15.78
N TYR A 82 -28.26 4.36 -15.95
CA TYR A 82 -29.27 3.50 -16.59
C TYR A 82 -29.72 2.33 -15.69
N LEU A 83 -29.03 2.09 -14.58
CA LEU A 83 -29.29 1.01 -13.63
C LEU A 83 -29.51 1.62 -12.24
N SER A 84 -30.39 1.02 -11.45
CA SER A 84 -30.48 1.39 -10.03
C SER A 84 -29.18 1.00 -9.32
N LEU A 85 -28.85 1.70 -8.23
CA LEU A 85 -27.64 1.38 -7.46
C LEU A 85 -27.63 -0.08 -6.99
N SER A 86 -28.80 -0.66 -6.66
CA SER A 86 -28.94 -2.08 -6.33
C SER A 86 -28.57 -3.01 -7.48
N ASP A 87 -28.87 -2.64 -8.72
CA ASP A 87 -28.56 -3.43 -9.91
C ASP A 87 -27.05 -3.47 -10.21
N ILE A 88 -26.29 -2.53 -9.67
CA ILE A 88 -24.83 -2.49 -9.79
C ILE A 88 -24.17 -3.17 -8.59
N LEU A 89 -24.60 -2.83 -7.37
CA LEU A 89 -23.96 -3.32 -6.15
C LEU A 89 -24.01 -4.84 -6.04
N ALA A 90 -25.14 -5.47 -6.40
CA ALA A 90 -25.29 -6.93 -6.30
C ALA A 90 -24.32 -7.71 -7.21
N PRO A 91 -24.27 -7.49 -8.54
CA PRO A 91 -23.34 -8.19 -9.40
C PRO A 91 -21.87 -7.82 -9.13
N THR A 92 -21.58 -6.57 -8.76
CA THR A 92 -20.22 -6.15 -8.41
C THR A 92 -19.73 -6.85 -7.15
N LEU A 93 -20.55 -6.88 -6.09
CA LEU A 93 -20.20 -7.58 -4.84
C LEU A 93 -19.96 -9.08 -5.10
N LYS A 94 -20.84 -9.71 -5.88
CA LYS A 94 -20.70 -11.10 -6.29
C LYS A 94 -19.35 -11.34 -7.00
N ALA A 95 -19.03 -10.53 -8.01
CA ALA A 95 -17.80 -10.68 -8.78
C ALA A 95 -16.53 -10.49 -7.91
N VAL A 96 -16.54 -9.54 -6.96
CA VAL A 96 -15.45 -9.35 -6.00
C VAL A 96 -15.27 -10.58 -5.13
N ILE A 97 -16.36 -11.11 -4.56
CA ILE A 97 -16.32 -12.30 -3.71
C ILE A 97 -15.79 -13.52 -4.48
N GLU A 98 -16.35 -13.81 -5.66
CA GLU A 98 -15.92 -14.94 -6.49
C GLU A 98 -14.44 -14.82 -6.91
N SER A 99 -13.96 -13.60 -7.17
CA SER A 99 -12.56 -13.35 -7.49
C SER A 99 -11.63 -13.64 -6.29
N LEU A 100 -12.03 -13.23 -5.08
CA LEU A 100 -11.27 -13.50 -3.86
C LEU A 100 -11.24 -15.00 -3.53
N GLU A 101 -12.36 -15.71 -3.68
CA GLU A 101 -12.42 -17.16 -3.49
C GLU A 101 -11.52 -17.89 -4.51
N THR A 102 -11.53 -17.45 -5.77
CA THR A 102 -10.66 -18.00 -6.83
C THR A 102 -9.18 -17.80 -6.51
N LEU A 103 -8.79 -16.62 -6.01
CA LEU A 103 -7.41 -16.34 -5.61
C LEU A 103 -6.95 -17.26 -4.47
N GLU A 104 -7.80 -17.47 -3.46
CA GLU A 104 -7.49 -18.40 -2.37
C GLU A 104 -7.36 -19.85 -2.89
N GLU A 105 -8.21 -20.26 -3.84
CA GLU A 105 -8.13 -21.59 -4.46
C GLU A 105 -6.82 -21.79 -5.23
N THR A 106 -6.29 -20.77 -5.90
CA THR A 106 -4.97 -20.84 -6.56
C THR A 106 -3.81 -21.06 -5.57
N GLU A 107 -3.98 -20.63 -4.32
CA GLU A 107 -3.05 -20.87 -3.21
C GLU A 107 -3.34 -22.20 -2.47
N GLY A 108 -4.22 -23.05 -3.03
CA GLY A 108 -4.59 -24.34 -2.45
C GLY A 108 -5.52 -24.25 -1.23
N ARG A 109 -6.13 -23.08 -0.98
CA ARG A 109 -7.02 -22.84 0.15
C ARG A 109 -8.45 -22.69 -0.33
N LYS A 110 -9.35 -23.57 0.13
CA LYS A 110 -10.77 -23.45 -0.16
C LYS A 110 -11.44 -22.57 0.90
N VAL A 111 -11.74 -21.32 0.55
CA VAL A 111 -12.42 -20.37 1.41
C VAL A 111 -13.79 -20.06 0.83
N LYS A 112 -14.81 -20.00 1.70
CA LYS A 112 -16.14 -19.50 1.34
C LYS A 112 -16.33 -18.14 1.96
N ILE A 113 -16.57 -17.14 1.12
CA ILE A 113 -16.76 -15.75 1.52
C ILE A 113 -18.23 -15.38 1.29
N THR A 114 -18.82 -14.73 2.30
CA THR A 114 -20.15 -14.12 2.22
C THR A 114 -20.03 -12.66 2.60
N GLY A 115 -21.00 -11.82 2.29
CA GLY A 115 -20.85 -10.39 2.61
C GLY A 115 -21.97 -9.52 2.09
N GLY A 116 -21.76 -8.21 2.17
CA GLY A 116 -22.74 -7.23 1.75
C GLY A 116 -22.20 -5.82 1.71
N VAL A 117 -23.06 -4.91 1.27
CA VAL A 117 -22.81 -3.48 1.22
C VAL A 117 -23.86 -2.78 2.07
N PHE A 118 -23.39 -2.08 3.09
CA PHE A 118 -24.14 -1.08 3.81
C PHE A 118 -23.92 0.29 3.20
N LEU A 119 -24.97 1.09 3.07
CA LEU A 119 -24.89 2.50 2.69
C LEU A 119 -25.27 3.36 3.88
N LEU A 120 -24.58 4.49 4.05
CA LEU A 120 -24.83 5.43 5.13
C LEU A 120 -25.95 6.39 4.73
N ASN A 121 -27.01 6.46 5.54
CA ASN A 121 -27.95 7.55 5.51
C ASN A 121 -27.39 8.70 6.38
N GLU A 122 -27.07 9.82 5.74
CA GLU A 122 -26.50 10.99 6.41
C GLU A 122 -27.48 11.67 7.37
N GLU A 123 -28.79 11.60 7.10
CA GLU A 123 -29.80 12.24 7.93
C GLU A 123 -30.03 11.48 9.23
N THR A 124 -30.07 10.14 9.15
CA THR A 124 -30.31 9.30 10.32
C THR A 124 -29.02 8.84 11.01
N CYS A 125 -27.86 9.00 10.37
CA CYS A 125 -26.58 8.46 10.83
C CYS A 125 -26.63 6.94 11.04
N GLU A 126 -27.33 6.24 10.13
CA GLU A 126 -27.49 4.79 10.15
C GLU A 126 -27.05 4.17 8.83
N LEU A 127 -26.46 2.99 8.94
CA LEU A 127 -26.14 2.11 7.82
C LEU A 127 -27.35 1.24 7.48
N PHE A 128 -27.74 1.20 6.21
CA PHE A 128 -28.78 0.31 5.71
C PHE A 128 -28.22 -0.69 4.68
N LEU A 129 -28.66 -1.94 4.76
CA LEU A 129 -28.19 -2.99 3.84
C LEU A 129 -28.72 -2.73 2.43
N ALA A 130 -27.83 -2.37 1.52
CA ALA A 130 -28.17 -2.10 0.12
C ALA A 130 -28.02 -3.34 -0.76
N SER A 131 -27.10 -4.24 -0.42
CA SER A 131 -26.90 -5.51 -1.13
C SER A 131 -26.24 -6.55 -0.25
N SER A 132 -26.47 -7.83 -0.54
CA SER A 132 -25.86 -8.96 0.16
C SER A 132 -25.63 -10.14 -0.76
N TYR A 133 -24.58 -10.90 -0.50
CA TYR A 133 -24.23 -12.12 -1.21
C TYR A 133 -23.91 -13.24 -0.22
N GLY A 134 -24.56 -14.40 -0.39
CA GLY A 134 -24.33 -15.59 0.43
C GLY A 134 -24.78 -15.48 1.89
N ILE A 135 -25.36 -14.36 2.32
CA ILE A 135 -25.86 -14.13 3.68
C ILE A 135 -27.29 -13.58 3.66
N SER A 136 -28.13 -14.04 4.59
CA SER A 136 -29.50 -13.55 4.75
C SER A 136 -29.60 -12.46 5.81
N LEU A 137 -30.59 -11.56 5.68
CA LEU A 137 -30.88 -10.52 6.68
C LEU A 137 -31.05 -11.08 8.11
N LYS A 138 -31.64 -12.29 8.22
CA LYS A 138 -31.81 -12.97 9.52
C LYS A 138 -30.49 -13.41 10.13
N ALA A 139 -29.53 -13.80 9.30
CA ALA A 139 -28.19 -14.22 9.74
C ALA A 139 -27.31 -13.03 10.20
N LEU A 140 -27.61 -11.82 9.72
CA LEU A 140 -26.83 -10.61 10.01
C LEU A 140 -26.96 -10.06 11.44
N GLY A 141 -27.94 -10.53 12.24
CA GLY A 141 -28.16 -10.10 13.63
C GLY A 141 -28.64 -8.64 13.80
N CYS A 142 -28.26 -7.74 12.88
CA CYS A 142 -28.64 -6.33 12.85
C CYS A 142 -29.91 -6.06 12.02
N GLN A 143 -30.51 -7.09 11.40
CA GLN A 143 -31.71 -6.97 10.55
C GLN A 143 -31.56 -5.95 9.40
N GLY A 144 -30.32 -5.67 8.98
CA GLY A 144 -30.03 -4.75 7.88
C GLY A 144 -29.98 -3.27 8.26
N ASN A 145 -30.06 -2.91 9.55
CA ASN A 145 -29.82 -1.54 10.02
C ASN A 145 -28.81 -1.51 11.18
N VAL A 146 -27.83 -0.62 11.08
CA VAL A 146 -26.73 -0.45 12.04
C VAL A 146 -26.48 1.04 12.30
N ALA A 147 -26.57 1.50 13.55
CA ALA A 147 -26.13 2.84 13.89
C ALA A 147 -24.60 2.96 13.87
N LEU A 148 -24.08 4.18 13.64
CA LEU A 148 -22.64 4.43 13.70
C LEU A 148 -22.08 4.09 15.09
N GLY A 149 -20.95 3.36 15.11
CA GLY A 149 -20.29 2.91 16.34
C GLY A 149 -20.90 1.71 17.05
N ASP A 150 -22.09 1.24 16.66
CA ASP A 150 -22.82 0.18 17.39
C ASP A 150 -22.18 -1.21 17.32
N CYS A 151 -21.60 -1.56 16.17
CA CYS A 151 -20.97 -2.86 15.87
C CYS A 151 -19.66 -2.63 15.12
N ILE A 152 -18.89 -3.70 14.87
CA ILE A 152 -17.70 -3.70 14.01
C ILE A 152 -17.93 -2.92 12.70
N CYS A 153 -19.07 -3.15 12.05
CA CYS A 153 -19.57 -2.44 10.89
C CYS A 153 -19.75 -0.92 11.10
N GLY A 154 -20.47 -0.55 12.16
CA GLY A 154 -20.71 0.85 12.53
C GLY A 154 -19.44 1.58 12.96
N LEU A 155 -18.49 0.88 13.59
CA LEU A 155 -17.17 1.41 13.96
C LEU A 155 -16.30 1.70 12.73
N ALA A 156 -16.34 0.82 11.73
CA ALA A 156 -15.66 1.06 10.45
C ALA A 156 -16.25 2.29 9.73
N ALA A 157 -17.58 2.43 9.73
CA ALA A 157 -18.23 3.59 9.16
C ALA A 157 -17.90 4.89 9.91
N GLN A 158 -17.90 4.87 11.24
CA GLN A 158 -17.60 6.05 12.07
C GLN A 158 -16.13 6.48 11.96
N SER A 159 -15.20 5.53 11.97
CA SER A 159 -13.76 5.82 11.91
C SER A 159 -13.25 6.11 10.49
N GLY A 160 -13.97 5.64 9.48
CA GLY A 160 -13.49 5.64 8.10
C GLY A 160 -12.24 4.76 7.88
N GLN A 161 -11.90 3.89 8.83
CA GLN A 161 -10.76 2.98 8.72
C GLN A 161 -11.23 1.55 8.42
N VAL A 162 -10.38 0.80 7.71
CA VAL A 162 -10.60 -0.64 7.52
C VAL A 162 -10.53 -1.32 8.89
N ASN A 163 -11.51 -2.16 9.20
CA ASN A 163 -11.55 -2.93 10.43
C ASN A 163 -11.62 -4.42 10.11
N ALA A 164 -10.69 -5.20 10.65
CA ALA A 164 -10.66 -6.65 10.53
C ALA A 164 -10.73 -7.30 11.91
N ALA A 165 -11.74 -8.14 12.10
CA ALA A 165 -11.93 -8.95 13.30
C ALA A 165 -11.75 -10.42 12.89
N PRO A 166 -10.55 -11.01 13.06
CA PRO A 166 -10.28 -12.38 12.60
C PRO A 166 -11.03 -13.46 13.38
N TYR A 167 -11.46 -13.15 14.60
CA TYR A 167 -12.17 -14.06 15.52
C TYR A 167 -13.28 -13.27 16.24
N CYS A 168 -14.45 -13.17 15.59
CA CYS A 168 -15.56 -12.33 16.04
C CYS A 168 -16.18 -12.78 17.38
N LEU A 169 -16.05 -14.04 17.80
CA LEU A 169 -16.55 -14.47 19.12
C LEU A 169 -15.78 -13.82 20.27
N ALA A 170 -14.48 -13.56 20.08
CA ALA A 170 -13.60 -12.91 21.06
C ALA A 170 -13.50 -11.38 20.87
N ASP A 171 -14.07 -10.85 19.79
CA ASP A 171 -13.96 -9.43 19.45
C ASP A 171 -14.94 -8.57 20.29
N PRO A 172 -14.46 -7.59 21.08
CA PRO A 172 -15.31 -6.72 21.90
C PRO A 172 -16.30 -5.86 21.09
N GLY A 173 -15.99 -5.57 19.82
CA GLY A 173 -16.84 -4.84 18.89
C GLY A 173 -17.95 -5.68 18.27
N HIS A 174 -17.95 -7.00 18.48
CA HIS A 174 -19.00 -7.91 18.01
C HIS A 174 -20.21 -7.94 18.95
N THR A 175 -20.86 -6.79 19.08
CA THR A 175 -22.00 -6.55 19.98
C THR A 175 -23.31 -7.16 19.48
N ARG A 176 -23.48 -7.28 18.16
CA ARG A 176 -24.68 -7.83 17.51
C ARG A 176 -24.45 -9.27 17.07
N LYS A 177 -24.83 -10.22 17.92
CA LYS A 177 -24.69 -11.67 17.64
C LYS A 177 -25.92 -12.19 16.86
N PRO A 178 -25.74 -13.10 15.88
CA PRO A 178 -26.86 -13.74 15.21
C PRO A 178 -27.79 -14.45 16.19
N SER A 179 -29.09 -14.41 15.91
CA SER A 179 -30.10 -15.12 16.69
C SER A 179 -29.97 -16.63 16.44
N PHE A 180 -29.28 -17.34 17.34
CA PHE A 180 -29.23 -18.80 17.47
C PHE A 180 -28.35 -19.60 16.46
N PRO A 181 -27.48 -20.48 16.99
CA PRO A 181 -26.17 -20.17 17.56
C PRO A 181 -25.07 -20.11 16.48
N PRO A 182 -24.09 -19.19 16.57
CA PRO A 182 -22.83 -19.39 15.86
C PRO A 182 -22.04 -20.45 16.66
N LYS A 183 -22.13 -21.73 16.25
CA LYS A 183 -21.27 -22.78 16.84
C LYS A 183 -19.80 -22.59 16.45
N GLU A 184 -19.54 -21.77 15.44
CA GLU A 184 -18.23 -21.56 14.84
C GLU A 184 -17.88 -20.08 14.83
N ASP A 185 -16.61 -19.79 15.08
CA ASP A 185 -16.08 -18.45 14.95
C ASP A 185 -16.00 -18.03 13.48
N HIS A 186 -16.00 -16.73 13.22
CA HIS A 186 -15.92 -16.17 11.89
C HIS A 186 -15.07 -14.91 11.90
N ALA A 187 -14.52 -14.59 10.74
CA ALA A 187 -13.77 -13.37 10.52
C ALA A 187 -14.65 -12.33 9.83
N HIS A 188 -14.56 -11.07 10.27
CA HIS A 188 -15.12 -9.92 9.58
C HIS A 188 -14.00 -9.06 8.98
N ILE A 189 -14.16 -8.64 7.73
CA ILE A 189 -13.43 -7.52 7.16
C ILE A 189 -14.45 -6.46 6.75
N ASN A 190 -14.29 -5.25 7.28
CA ASN A 190 -15.16 -4.10 7.03
C ASN A 190 -14.35 -3.01 6.36
N ILE A 191 -14.72 -2.67 5.12
CA ILE A 191 -14.02 -1.75 4.25
C ILE A 191 -14.93 -0.53 4.02
N PRO A 192 -14.59 0.65 4.58
CA PRO A 192 -15.36 1.87 4.35
C PRO A 192 -15.30 2.31 2.88
N LEU A 193 -16.45 2.65 2.33
CA LEU A 193 -16.60 3.27 1.01
C LEU A 193 -16.41 4.78 1.17
N LYS A 194 -15.31 5.33 0.65
CA LYS A 194 -14.91 6.73 0.90
C LYS A 194 -14.65 7.52 -0.37
N SER A 195 -14.95 8.82 -0.31
CA SER A 195 -14.41 9.84 -1.23
C SER A 195 -13.84 10.98 -0.41
N GLY A 196 -12.52 11.15 -0.45
CA GLY A 196 -11.81 12.01 0.50
C GLY A 196 -12.07 11.57 1.94
N ASP A 197 -12.44 12.53 2.80
CA ASP A 197 -12.74 12.29 4.22
C ASP A 197 -14.20 11.85 4.47
N LYS A 198 -15.01 11.74 3.41
CA LYS A 198 -16.42 11.38 3.54
C LYS A 198 -16.64 9.87 3.35
N VAL A 199 -17.32 9.26 4.30
CA VAL A 199 -17.75 7.84 4.27
C VAL A 199 -19.19 7.77 3.73
N PHE A 200 -19.42 6.90 2.74
CA PHE A 200 -20.74 6.67 2.11
C PHE A 200 -21.36 5.33 2.49
N GLY A 201 -20.60 4.45 3.14
CA GLY A 201 -21.03 3.09 3.43
C GLY A 201 -19.87 2.19 3.80
N VAL A 202 -20.14 0.89 3.90
CA VAL A 202 -19.18 -0.15 4.28
C VAL A 202 -19.46 -1.41 3.47
N ILE A 203 -18.43 -1.98 2.84
CA ILE A 203 -18.44 -3.37 2.41
C ILE A 203 -18.05 -4.22 3.61
N PHE A 204 -18.86 -5.23 3.94
CA PHE A 204 -18.51 -6.21 4.96
C PHE A 204 -18.37 -7.60 4.33
N LEU A 205 -17.35 -8.34 4.75
CA LEU A 205 -17.07 -9.70 4.30
C LEU A 205 -16.94 -10.62 5.51
N HIS A 206 -17.57 -11.79 5.44
CA HIS A 206 -17.56 -12.85 6.43
C HIS A 206 -16.94 -14.11 5.82
N PHE A 207 -16.03 -14.74 6.54
CA PHE A 207 -15.45 -16.04 6.17
C PHE A 207 -15.01 -16.80 7.42
N SER A 208 -14.87 -18.12 7.31
CA SER A 208 -14.33 -18.93 8.41
C SER A 208 -12.81 -18.70 8.52
N PRO A 209 -12.27 -18.41 9.72
CA PRO A 209 -10.84 -18.24 9.91
C PRO A 209 -10.09 -19.57 9.69
N PRO A 210 -8.80 -19.53 9.31
CA PRO A 210 -7.98 -20.73 9.14
C PRO A 210 -7.98 -21.59 10.41
N GLY A 211 -8.21 -22.90 10.25
CA GLY A 211 -8.25 -23.86 11.36
C GLY A 211 -9.65 -24.10 11.95
N TYR A 212 -10.67 -23.34 11.56
CA TYR A 212 -12.07 -23.68 11.77
C TYR A 212 -12.60 -24.46 10.55
N GLN A 213 -12.95 -25.73 10.74
CA GLN A 213 -13.70 -26.53 9.77
C GLN A 213 -15.11 -26.78 10.30
N PRO A 214 -16.15 -26.69 9.44
CA PRO A 214 -17.52 -27.10 9.79
C PRO A 214 -17.64 -28.61 10.02
#